data_AF-A0AB34HL46-F1
#
_entry.id   AF-A0AB34HL46-F1
#
_cell.length_a   1.000
_cell.length_b   1.000
_cell.length_c   1.000
_cell.angle_alpha   90.00
_cell.angle_beta   90.00
_cell.angle_gamma   90.00
#
_symmetry.space_group_name_H-M   'P 1'
#
loop_
_entity.id
_entity.type
_entity.pdbx_description
1 polymer ?
#
loop_
_entity_poly.entity_id
_entity_poly.type
_entity_poly.pdbx_seq_one_letter_code
_entity_poly.pdbx_strand_id
1 'polypeptide(L)'
;MTTLLNVLSQSHTMGWVFFLNVPFDSIIERLTLRRTDPVTGERYHLMYKPPPTTEIQARLLQSPKDSEEQIKLRTDLFYRNAAELEEFYGQAITLNGDQDPYTVFEYIESGIINPLPRKVP
;
A
#
# COMPACT_ATOMS: atom_id res chain seq x y z
N MET A 1 -3.82 44.87 19.38
CA MET A 1 -3.47 44.13 18.15
C MET A 1 -3.29 42.66 18.48
N THR A 2 -4.37 41.95 18.84
CA THR A 2 -4.28 40.56 19.32
C THR A 2 -5.51 39.76 18.89
N THR A 3 -5.99 40.00 17.68
CA THR A 3 -7.21 39.36 17.14
C THR A 3 -6.97 38.78 15.74
N LEU A 4 -5.75 38.31 15.46
CA LEU A 4 -5.37 37.76 14.14
C LEU A 4 -4.42 36.55 14.24
N LEU A 5 -4.44 35.81 15.35
CA LEU A 5 -3.63 34.59 15.53
C LEU A 5 -4.46 33.35 15.91
N ASN A 6 -5.78 33.36 15.65
CA ASN A 6 -6.66 32.23 15.95
C ASN A 6 -7.36 31.63 14.72
N VAL A 7 -6.93 31.99 13.50
CA VAL A 7 -7.51 31.45 12.25
C VAL A 7 -6.59 30.40 11.60
N LEU A 8 -5.38 30.17 12.12
CA LEU A 8 -4.49 29.10 11.67
C LEU A 8 -4.66 27.79 12.45
N SER A 9 -5.60 27.73 13.40
CA SER A 9 -6.09 26.47 13.98
C SER A 9 -7.25 25.89 13.18
N GLN A 10 -7.23 26.02 11.85
CA GLN A 10 -7.99 25.12 10.97
C GLN A 10 -7.40 23.72 11.13
N SER A 11 -7.79 23.12 12.23
CA SER A 11 -7.78 21.71 12.52
C SER A 11 -8.50 21.02 11.37
N HIS A 12 -7.74 20.59 10.35
CA HIS A 12 -8.20 19.50 9.49
C HIS A 12 -8.18 18.21 10.32
N THR A 13 -9.07 18.13 11.31
CA THR A 13 -9.35 16.92 12.07
C THR A 13 -10.33 16.08 11.28
N MET A 14 -9.82 15.29 10.34
CA MET A 14 -10.29 13.95 9.97
C MET A 14 -9.62 13.58 8.64
N GLY A 15 -8.39 13.06 8.73
CA GLY A 15 -7.85 12.17 7.72
C GLY A 15 -7.87 10.77 8.29
N TRP A 16 -8.53 9.83 7.63
CA TRP A 16 -8.37 8.42 7.97
C TRP A 16 -6.98 7.97 7.54
N VAL A 17 -6.27 7.30 8.45
CA VAL A 17 -4.99 6.65 8.14
C VAL A 17 -5.23 5.15 8.19
N PHE A 18 -4.88 4.48 7.10
CA PHE A 18 -5.01 3.04 6.98
C PHE A 18 -3.62 2.43 6.81
N PHE A 19 -3.27 1.49 7.68
CA PHE A 19 -2.09 0.65 7.52
C PHE A 19 -2.50 -0.66 6.85
N LEU A 20 -1.99 -0.89 5.64
CA LEU A 20 -2.18 -2.13 4.90
C LEU A 20 -1.07 -3.11 5.28
N ASN A 21 -1.39 -4.08 6.12
CA ASN A 21 -0.44 -5.12 6.49
C ASN A 21 -0.44 -6.22 5.43
N VAL A 22 0.72 -6.47 4.82
CA VAL A 22 0.92 -7.53 3.84
C VAL A 22 2.14 -8.35 4.27
N PRO A 23 2.03 -9.68 4.42
CA PRO A 23 3.16 -10.53 4.76
C PRO A 23 4.29 -10.39 3.74
N PHE A 24 5.53 -10.50 4.22
CA PHE A 24 6.72 -10.34 3.38
C PHE A 24 6.75 -11.34 2.22
N ASP A 25 6.37 -12.58 2.45
CA ASP A 25 6.33 -13.62 1.41
C ASP A 25 5.35 -13.25 0.29
N SER A 26 4.18 -12.69 0.65
CA SER A 26 3.19 -12.19 -0.31
C SER A 26 3.73 -10.99 -1.10
N ILE A 27 4.50 -10.09 -0.47
CA ILE A 27 5.19 -8.98 -1.16
C ILE A 27 6.20 -9.52 -2.17
N ILE A 28 7.02 -10.50 -1.77
CA ILE A 28 8.03 -11.10 -2.63
C ILE A 28 7.40 -11.79 -3.82
N GLU A 29 6.40 -12.64 -3.62
CA GLU A 29 5.70 -13.33 -4.71
C GLU A 29 5.11 -12.32 -5.71
N ARG A 30 4.32 -11.36 -5.20
CA ARG A 30 3.61 -10.37 -6.03
C ARG A 30 4.55 -9.52 -6.88
N LEU A 31 5.73 -9.16 -6.36
CA LEU A 31 6.68 -8.31 -7.05
C LEU A 31 7.62 -9.10 -7.96
N THR A 32 8.15 -10.23 -7.50
CA THR A 32 9.10 -11.06 -8.29
C THR A 32 8.45 -11.72 -9.51
N LEU A 33 7.15 -11.96 -9.48
CA LEU A 33 6.39 -12.50 -10.62
C LEU A 33 5.77 -11.43 -11.51
N ARG A 34 6.04 -10.15 -11.22
CA ARG A 34 5.56 -9.03 -12.03
C ARG A 34 6.40 -8.85 -13.28
N ARG A 35 5.72 -8.69 -14.40
CA ARG A 35 6.35 -8.48 -15.71
C ARG A 35 5.67 -7.34 -16.46
N THR A 36 6.42 -6.70 -17.34
CA THR A 36 5.90 -5.68 -18.24
C THR A 36 6.26 -6.04 -19.67
N ASP A 37 5.29 -5.96 -20.56
CA ASP A 37 5.53 -6.07 -22.00
C ASP A 37 6.16 -4.75 -22.51
N PRO A 38 7.40 -4.77 -23.02
CA PRO A 38 8.06 -3.54 -23.47
C PRO A 38 7.41 -2.90 -24.70
N VAL A 39 6.58 -3.65 -25.45
CA VAL A 39 5.94 -3.15 -26.68
C VAL A 39 4.64 -2.40 -26.35
N THR A 40 3.83 -2.94 -25.45
CA THR A 40 2.50 -2.39 -25.13
C THR A 40 2.46 -1.60 -23.83
N GLY A 41 3.43 -1.80 -22.94
CA GLY A 41 3.41 -1.29 -21.57
C GLY A 41 2.47 -2.06 -20.63
N GLU A 42 1.75 -3.08 -21.13
CA GLU A 42 0.87 -3.93 -20.33
C GLU A 42 1.65 -4.64 -19.21
N ARG A 43 1.06 -4.64 -18.00
CA ARG A 43 1.60 -5.37 -16.85
C ARG A 43 0.91 -6.72 -16.73
N TYR A 44 1.73 -7.74 -16.47
CA TYR A 44 1.34 -9.13 -16.26
C TYR A 44 1.86 -9.62 -14.91
N HIS A 45 1.18 -10.62 -14.35
CA HIS A 45 1.63 -11.38 -13.20
C HIS A 45 1.64 -12.84 -13.60
N LEU A 46 2.80 -13.50 -13.54
CA LEU A 46 2.97 -14.85 -14.10
C LEU A 46 1.98 -15.88 -13.55
N MET A 47 1.42 -15.66 -12.36
CA MET A 47 0.41 -16.52 -11.75
C MET A 47 -1.04 -15.99 -11.84
N TYR A 48 -1.26 -14.68 -11.71
CA TYR A 48 -2.61 -14.11 -11.48
C TYR A 48 -3.20 -13.43 -12.71
N LYS A 49 -2.33 -12.95 -13.61
CA LYS A 49 -2.68 -12.38 -14.92
C LYS A 49 -1.58 -12.80 -15.90
N PRO A 50 -1.53 -14.09 -16.27
CA PRO A 50 -0.48 -14.60 -17.15
C PRO A 50 -0.60 -13.96 -18.55
N PRO A 51 0.51 -13.89 -19.31
CA PRO A 51 0.46 -13.42 -20.69
C PRO A 51 -0.42 -14.34 -21.54
N PRO A 52 -1.20 -13.80 -22.49
CA PRO A 52 -2.15 -14.59 -23.26
C PRO A 52 -1.49 -15.44 -24.36
N THR A 53 -0.26 -15.13 -24.75
CA THR A 53 0.48 -15.88 -25.79
C THR A 53 1.95 -16.07 -25.44
N THR A 54 2.57 -17.09 -26.04
CA THR A 54 4.00 -17.41 -25.88
C THR A 54 4.90 -16.28 -26.40
N GLU A 55 4.50 -15.58 -27.45
CA GLU A 55 5.25 -14.45 -28.02
C GLU A 55 5.30 -13.29 -27.04
N ILE A 56 4.20 -12.99 -26.35
CA ILE A 56 4.17 -11.98 -25.30
C ILE A 56 5.02 -12.46 -24.12
N GLN A 57 4.88 -13.72 -23.69
CA GLN A 57 5.65 -14.29 -22.59
C GLN A 57 7.17 -14.19 -22.83
N ALA A 58 7.64 -14.51 -24.03
CA ALA A 58 9.07 -14.53 -24.36
C ALA A 58 9.73 -13.15 -24.33
N ARG A 59 8.96 -12.06 -24.49
CA ARG A 59 9.47 -10.68 -24.51
C ARG A 59 9.25 -9.92 -23.20
N LEU A 60 8.59 -10.54 -22.21
CA LEU A 60 8.30 -9.90 -20.93
C LEU A 60 9.59 -9.53 -20.20
N LEU A 61 9.64 -8.32 -19.66
CA LEU A 61 10.76 -7.83 -18.86
C LEU A 61 10.36 -7.71 -17.39
N GLN A 62 11.30 -8.00 -16.50
CA GLN A 62 11.19 -7.71 -15.07
C GLN A 62 11.90 -6.40 -14.77
N SER A 63 11.31 -5.55 -13.93
CA SER A 63 12.00 -4.36 -13.44
C SER A 63 13.18 -4.76 -12.53
N PRO A 64 14.35 -4.11 -12.61
CA PRO A 64 15.44 -4.34 -11.66
C PRO A 64 15.02 -4.13 -10.20
N LYS A 65 14.05 -3.23 -9.96
CA LYS A 65 13.46 -2.95 -8.63
C LYS A 65 12.62 -4.10 -8.08
N ASP A 66 12.25 -5.05 -8.93
CA ASP A 66 11.44 -6.22 -8.59
C ASP A 66 12.30 -7.48 -8.41
N SER A 67 13.62 -7.33 -8.37
CA SER A 67 14.52 -8.42 -7.93
C SER A 67 14.36 -8.67 -6.44
N GLU A 68 14.52 -9.92 -6.01
CA GLU A 68 14.34 -10.33 -4.62
C GLU A 68 15.21 -9.52 -3.65
N GLU A 69 16.47 -9.29 -4.00
CA GLU A 69 17.41 -8.47 -3.21
C GLU A 69 16.93 -7.04 -3.04
N GLN A 70 16.44 -6.41 -4.11
CA GLN A 70 15.95 -5.03 -4.06
C GLN A 70 14.63 -4.94 -3.28
N ILE A 71 13.77 -5.95 -3.37
CA ILE A 71 12.54 -6.01 -2.58
C ILE A 71 12.89 -6.12 -1.10
N LYS A 72 13.77 -7.06 -0.71
CA LYS A 72 14.26 -7.21 0.67
C LYS A 72 14.78 -5.89 1.24
N LEU A 73 15.71 -5.26 0.52
CA LEU A 73 16.30 -3.99 0.94
C LEU A 73 15.24 -2.90 1.17
N ARG A 74 14.28 -2.76 0.23
CA ARG A 74 13.25 -1.73 0.32
C ARG A 74 12.26 -2.00 1.45
N THR A 75 11.87 -3.25 1.65
CA THR A 75 10.99 -3.67 2.73
C THR A 75 11.65 -3.43 4.09
N ASP A 76 12.94 -3.79 4.24
CA ASP A 76 13.70 -3.54 5.47
C ASP A 76 13.77 -2.04 5.79
N LEU A 77 14.05 -1.21 4.78
CA LEU A 77 14.07 0.25 4.94
C LEU A 77 12.68 0.81 5.31
N PHE A 78 11.61 0.25 4.76
CA PHE A 78 10.25 0.63 5.12
C PHE A 78 9.99 0.34 6.61
N TYR A 79 10.24 -0.89 7.09
CA TYR A 79 9.95 -1.24 8.47
C TYR A 79 10.81 -0.50 9.50
N ARG A 80 12.05 -0.11 9.16
CA ARG A 80 12.88 0.74 10.04
C ARG A 80 12.25 2.11 10.31
N ASN A 81 11.50 2.65 9.34
CA ASN A 81 10.89 3.97 9.43
C ASN A 81 9.39 3.90 9.80
N ALA A 82 8.75 2.74 9.65
CA ALA A 82 7.32 2.57 9.84
C ALA A 82 6.89 2.79 11.31
N ALA A 83 7.72 2.42 12.28
CA ALA A 83 7.42 2.56 13.71
C ALA A 83 7.11 4.01 14.12
N GLU A 84 7.85 4.99 13.59
CA GLU A 84 7.62 6.41 13.88
C GLU A 84 6.27 6.89 13.31
N LEU A 85 5.86 6.37 12.15
CA LEU A 85 4.58 6.68 11.53
C LEU A 85 3.42 6.04 12.30
N GLU A 86 3.58 4.79 12.75
CA GLU A 86 2.59 4.09 13.57
C GLU A 86 2.36 4.81 14.91
N GLU A 87 3.42 5.30 15.55
CA GLU A 87 3.33 6.09 16.78
C GLU A 87 2.64 7.44 16.53
N PHE A 88 3.03 8.15 15.48
CA PHE A 88 2.44 9.44 15.12
C PHE A 88 0.94 9.32 14.81
N TYR A 89 0.54 8.24 14.13
CA TYR A 89 -0.85 7.96 13.78
C TYR A 89 -1.51 6.93 14.69
N GLY A 90 -1.45 7.12 16.01
CA GLY A 90 -2.01 6.17 17.00
C GLY A 90 -3.53 5.89 16.94
N GLN A 91 -4.28 6.55 16.04
CA GLN A 91 -5.70 6.26 15.73
C GLN A 91 -5.90 5.62 14.35
N ALA A 92 -4.83 5.19 13.68
CA ALA A 92 -4.91 4.55 12.37
C ALA A 92 -5.63 3.19 12.44
N ILE A 93 -6.30 2.84 11.34
CA ILE A 93 -6.95 1.55 11.16
C ILE A 93 -5.96 0.62 10.45
N THR A 94 -5.63 -0.49 11.08
CA THR A 94 -4.80 -1.52 10.44
C THR A 94 -5.70 -2.59 9.84
N LEU A 95 -5.47 -2.96 8.59
CA LEU A 95 -6.19 -4.03 7.91
C LEU A 95 -5.26 -4.92 7.10
N ASN A 96 -5.72 -6.16 6.83
CA ASN A 96 -4.99 -7.12 6.02
C ASN A 96 -5.06 -6.71 4.54
N GLY A 97 -3.94 -6.31 3.94
CA GLY A 97 -3.82 -6.00 2.53
C GLY A 97 -3.52 -7.23 1.65
N ASP A 98 -3.37 -8.41 2.24
CA ASP A 98 -3.17 -9.68 1.53
C ASP A 98 -4.50 -10.37 1.21
N GLN A 99 -5.44 -9.58 0.68
CA GLN A 99 -6.74 -10.05 0.22
C GLN A 99 -6.98 -9.55 -1.21
N ASP A 100 -8.07 -9.99 -1.82
CA ASP A 100 -8.47 -9.43 -3.11
C ASP A 100 -8.81 -7.93 -2.95
N PRO A 101 -8.58 -7.11 -4.01
CA PRO A 101 -8.77 -5.67 -3.90
C PRO A 101 -10.19 -5.21 -3.53
N TYR A 102 -11.23 -6.01 -3.84
CA TYR A 102 -12.60 -5.64 -3.51
C TYR A 102 -12.86 -5.79 -2.02
N THR A 103 -12.43 -6.90 -1.40
CA THR A 103 -12.51 -7.08 0.05
C THR A 103 -11.75 -5.98 0.80
N VAL A 104 -10.52 -5.65 0.36
CA VAL A 104 -9.73 -4.56 0.95
C VAL A 104 -10.48 -3.22 0.84
N PHE A 105 -11.10 -2.96 -0.32
CA PHE A 105 -11.87 -1.74 -0.57
C PHE A 105 -13.10 -1.65 0.34
N GLU A 106 -13.85 -2.74 0.50
CA GLU A 106 -15.02 -2.81 1.39
C GLU A 106 -14.63 -2.51 2.84
N TYR A 107 -13.49 -3.02 3.33
CA TYR A 107 -12.99 -2.70 4.67
C TYR A 107 -12.66 -1.22 4.84
N ILE A 108 -12.01 -0.62 3.83
CA ILE A 108 -11.69 0.82 3.84
C ILE A 108 -12.99 1.64 3.86
N GLU A 109 -13.95 1.30 3.00
CA GLU A 109 -15.25 1.98 2.94
C GLU A 109 -16.00 1.88 4.27
N SER A 110 -16.06 0.69 4.88
CA SER A 110 -16.66 0.50 6.21
C SER A 110 -15.96 1.34 7.29
N GLY A 111 -14.63 1.44 7.26
CA GLY A 111 -13.88 2.27 8.22
C GLY A 111 -14.11 3.78 8.05
N ILE A 112 -14.48 4.21 6.84
CA ILE A 112 -14.87 5.59 6.56
C ILE A 112 -16.30 5.86 7.05
N ILE A 113 -17.24 4.97 6.76
CA ILE A 113 -18.68 5.13 7.08
C ILE A 113 -18.95 4.97 8.58
N ASN A 114 -18.26 4.04 9.25
CA ASN A 114 -18.41 3.76 10.69
C ASN A 114 -17.17 4.28 11.44
N PRO A 115 -17.08 5.59 11.74
CA PRO A 115 -15.92 6.15 12.42
C PRO A 115 -15.72 5.48 13.79
N LEU A 116 -14.46 5.12 14.10
CA LEU A 116 -14.10 4.56 15.39
C LEU A 116 -14.60 5.47 16.53
N PRO A 117 -15.18 4.92 17.61
CA PRO A 117 -15.57 5.72 18.76
C PRO A 117 -14.33 6.48 19.27
N ARG A 118 -14.44 7.81 19.38
CA ARG A 118 -13.35 8.64 19.90
C ARG A 118 -12.99 8.12 21.28
N LYS A 119 -11.72 7.74 21.50
CA LYS A 119 -11.21 7.48 22.85
C LYS A 119 -11.35 8.79 23.64
N VAL A 120 -12.31 8.84 24.56
CA VAL A 120 -12.46 9.96 25.49
C VAL A 120 -11.30 9.85 26.49
N PRO A 121 -10.60 10.97 26.79
CA PRO A 121 -9.48 10.97 27.74
C PRO A 121 -9.91 10.56 29.15
#